data_AF-A0A7W0MJK4-F1
#
_entry.id   AF-A0A7W0MJK4-F1
#
_cell.length_a   1.000
_cell.length_b   1.000
_cell.length_c   1.000
_cell.angle_alpha   90.00
_cell.angle_beta   90.00
_cell.angle_gamma   90.00
#
_symmetry.space_group_name_H-M   'P 1'
#
loop_
_entity.id
_entity.type
_entity.pdbx_description
1 polymer ?
#
loop_
_entity_poly.entity_id
_entity_poly.type
_entity_poly.pdbx_seq_one_letter_code
_entity_poly.pdbx_strand_id
1 'polypeptide(L)'
;PVPSPTRTHFANSGTEAVETALKLAMHATGREKFIAFFNSFHGRTLGSLSLTSSRVAQRRGFKRQALDVTHVPYAYCLRCPFNLGCKDDGQCCLGGIDWIENRLFKTTTPPDEVAGIVVEVVQGEGGYVPAPKEFLQGLRRICDEHGILLIVDEVQSGMGRTGKMFACEHYDLKPDIITIAKGVASGVPMGACVARADLMDWQPGAHASTFGGNPVAIAAALKTIELLERELIKNSAEVGGYLKEGLLKLMQKHDCIGDVRGFGMMLGVEFVTDRASMTAAPELRDMIETACFERGLIVLGCGANTIRWSPPLVLSRENVDVALEIFDEAITASC
;
A
#
# COMPACT_ATOMS: atom_id res chain seq x y z
N PRO A 1 -15.58 3.04 -3.21
CA PRO A 1 -15.13 4.39 -2.78
C PRO A 1 -15.01 5.45 -3.90
N VAL A 2 -15.00 5.08 -5.19
CA VAL A 2 -15.02 6.05 -6.31
C VAL A 2 -16.36 6.83 -6.31
N PRO A 3 -16.36 8.16 -6.48
CA PRO A 3 -17.54 9.00 -6.21
C PRO A 3 -18.59 9.07 -7.33
N SER A 4 -18.45 8.29 -8.40
CA SER A 4 -19.33 8.29 -9.57
C SER A 4 -19.60 6.87 -10.07
N PRO A 5 -20.54 6.66 -11.02
CA PRO A 5 -20.69 5.37 -11.68
C PRO A 5 -19.33 4.88 -12.21
N THR A 6 -19.03 3.60 -12.04
CA THR A 6 -17.71 3.05 -12.36
C THR A 6 -17.74 2.13 -13.57
N ARG A 7 -16.60 2.04 -14.25
CA ARG A 7 -16.29 0.95 -15.19
C ARG A 7 -15.08 0.17 -14.68
N THR A 8 -15.00 -1.10 -15.07
CA THR A 8 -13.95 -2.01 -14.62
C THR A 8 -13.31 -2.68 -15.82
N HIS A 9 -11.98 -2.63 -15.87
CA HIS A 9 -11.17 -3.47 -16.75
C HIS A 9 -10.51 -4.57 -15.93
N PHE A 10 -10.72 -5.82 -16.31
CA PHE A 10 -10.12 -6.98 -15.64
C PHE A 10 -8.76 -7.34 -16.27
N ALA A 11 -7.85 -7.76 -15.42
CA ALA A 11 -6.50 -8.21 -15.74
C ALA A 11 -6.15 -9.46 -14.90
N ASN A 12 -4.91 -9.95 -14.97
CA ASN A 12 -4.48 -11.16 -14.24
C ASN A 12 -3.67 -10.84 -12.98
N SER A 13 -3.23 -9.60 -12.83
CA SER A 13 -2.29 -9.20 -11.79
C SER A 13 -2.44 -7.75 -11.37
N GLY A 14 -1.89 -7.40 -10.20
CA GLY A 14 -1.84 -6.00 -9.75
C GLY A 14 -0.99 -5.12 -10.67
N THR A 15 0.10 -5.67 -11.21
CA THR A 15 0.98 -4.94 -12.14
C THR A 15 0.21 -4.57 -13.42
N GLU A 16 -0.58 -5.47 -13.99
CA GLU A 16 -1.43 -5.15 -15.15
C GLU A 16 -2.55 -4.17 -14.81
N ALA A 17 -3.17 -4.28 -13.62
CA ALA A 17 -4.17 -3.32 -13.18
C ALA A 17 -3.60 -1.90 -13.07
N VAL A 18 -2.36 -1.77 -12.59
CA VAL A 18 -1.61 -0.51 -12.57
C VAL A 18 -1.27 -0.03 -13.97
N GLU A 19 -0.83 -0.91 -14.88
CA GLU A 19 -0.61 -0.53 -16.30
C GLU A 19 -1.90 -0.02 -16.95
N THR A 20 -3.05 -0.63 -16.67
CA THR A 20 -4.36 -0.13 -17.12
C THR A 20 -4.63 1.27 -16.57
N ALA A 21 -4.43 1.49 -15.27
CA ALA A 21 -4.66 2.79 -14.62
C ALA A 21 -3.75 3.89 -15.19
N LEU A 22 -2.47 3.58 -15.42
CA LEU A 22 -1.49 4.47 -16.04
C LEU A 22 -1.93 4.88 -17.45
N LYS A 23 -2.25 3.90 -18.30
CA LYS A 23 -2.78 4.18 -19.64
C LYS A 23 -4.05 5.02 -19.57
N LEU A 24 -4.97 4.69 -18.66
CA LEU A 24 -6.26 5.37 -18.47
C LEU A 24 -6.07 6.83 -18.13
N ALA A 25 -5.16 7.12 -17.22
CA ALA A 25 -4.85 8.49 -16.87
C ALA A 25 -4.29 9.27 -18.05
N MET A 26 -3.30 8.72 -18.77
CA MET A 26 -2.73 9.40 -19.94
C MET A 26 -3.78 9.70 -21.00
N HIS A 27 -4.66 8.73 -21.28
CA HIS A 27 -5.72 8.92 -22.27
C HIS A 27 -6.72 10.01 -21.86
N ALA A 28 -7.22 9.93 -20.62
CA ALA A 28 -8.28 10.82 -20.15
C ALA A 28 -7.78 12.26 -19.98
N THR A 29 -6.52 12.48 -19.61
CA THR A 29 -5.98 13.81 -19.38
C THR A 29 -5.20 14.37 -20.58
N GLY A 30 -4.72 13.51 -21.49
CA GLY A 30 -3.78 13.89 -22.54
C GLY A 30 -2.39 14.27 -22.02
N ARG A 31 -2.03 13.80 -20.82
CA ARG A 31 -0.81 14.16 -20.09
C ARG A 31 0.07 12.91 -19.90
N GLU A 32 1.37 13.08 -19.66
CA GLU A 32 2.32 11.97 -19.69
C GLU A 32 3.08 11.74 -18.37
N LYS A 33 3.12 12.74 -17.48
CA LYS A 33 3.88 12.65 -16.21
C LYS A 33 3.07 12.03 -15.10
N PHE A 34 3.75 11.35 -14.19
CA PHE A 34 3.16 10.81 -12.97
C PHE A 34 3.94 11.23 -11.74
N ILE A 35 3.22 11.34 -10.62
CA ILE A 35 3.83 11.45 -9.29
C ILE A 35 3.58 10.14 -8.56
N ALA A 36 4.65 9.57 -8.01
CA ALA A 36 4.61 8.43 -7.10
C ALA A 36 5.42 8.76 -5.84
N PHE A 37 5.48 7.84 -4.89
CA PHE A 37 6.14 8.09 -3.62
C PHE A 37 7.32 7.19 -3.39
N PHE A 38 8.35 7.67 -2.70
CA PHE A 38 9.44 6.84 -2.22
C PHE A 38 8.90 5.71 -1.33
N ASN A 39 9.57 4.55 -1.37
CA ASN A 39 9.19 3.30 -0.69
C ASN A 39 7.97 2.56 -1.29
N SER A 40 7.37 3.06 -2.36
CA SER A 40 6.20 2.45 -3.00
C SER A 40 6.50 1.15 -3.75
N PHE A 41 5.46 0.33 -3.92
CA PHE A 41 5.49 -0.85 -4.79
C PHE A 41 4.19 -1.02 -5.58
N HIS A 42 4.29 -0.82 -6.89
CA HIS A 42 3.15 -0.83 -7.80
C HIS A 42 3.23 -1.94 -8.87
N GLY A 43 4.35 -2.67 -8.94
CA GLY A 43 4.50 -3.77 -9.88
C GLY A 43 5.92 -3.95 -10.41
N ARG A 44 6.04 -4.78 -11.45
CA ARG A 44 7.34 -5.16 -12.04
C ARG A 44 7.33 -5.19 -13.57
N THR A 45 6.21 -4.85 -14.22
CA THR A 45 6.20 -4.49 -15.65
C THR A 45 6.81 -3.09 -15.82
N LEU A 46 7.37 -2.76 -16.99
CA LEU A 46 8.20 -1.55 -17.11
C LEU A 46 7.47 -0.24 -16.75
N GLY A 47 6.15 -0.13 -16.99
CA GLY A 47 5.36 1.04 -16.59
C GLY A 47 5.16 1.11 -15.08
N SER A 48 4.56 0.08 -14.48
CA SER A 48 4.38 0.00 -13.02
C SER A 48 5.70 0.00 -12.21
N LEU A 49 6.77 -0.53 -12.79
CA LEU A 49 8.11 -0.49 -12.23
C LEU A 49 8.67 0.94 -12.20
N SER A 50 8.23 1.80 -13.13
CA SER A 50 8.58 3.23 -13.11
C SER A 50 8.00 3.93 -11.89
N LEU A 51 6.87 3.48 -11.35
CA LEU A 51 6.29 3.96 -10.09
C LEU A 51 6.96 3.35 -8.85
N THR A 52 7.50 2.12 -8.96
CA THR A 52 8.02 1.37 -7.83
C THR A 52 9.39 1.88 -7.35
N SER A 53 9.53 2.11 -6.05
CA SER A 53 10.76 2.64 -5.44
C SER A 53 11.18 1.98 -4.12
N SER A 54 10.53 0.87 -3.72
CA SER A 54 10.80 0.19 -2.45
C SER A 54 12.19 -0.47 -2.33
N ARG A 55 12.77 -1.02 -3.41
CA ARG A 55 14.08 -1.71 -3.35
C ARG A 55 14.92 -1.52 -4.60
N VAL A 56 16.23 -1.35 -4.42
CA VAL A 56 17.21 -1.25 -5.53
C VAL A 56 17.16 -2.46 -6.46
N ALA A 57 17.03 -3.68 -5.89
CA ALA A 57 17.00 -4.92 -6.65
C ALA A 57 15.86 -5.01 -7.69
N GLN A 58 14.78 -4.25 -7.50
CA GLN A 58 13.64 -4.24 -8.43
C GLN A 58 13.98 -3.49 -9.73
N ARG A 59 14.89 -2.50 -9.66
CA ARG A 59 15.26 -1.64 -10.80
C ARG A 59 16.64 -1.94 -11.36
N ARG A 60 17.53 -2.56 -10.59
CA ARG A 60 18.91 -2.88 -10.99
C ARG A 60 18.90 -3.74 -12.27
N GLY A 61 19.50 -3.22 -13.34
CA GLY A 61 19.55 -3.87 -14.65
C GLY A 61 18.57 -3.29 -15.68
N PHE A 62 17.52 -2.59 -15.25
CA PHE A 62 16.54 -1.92 -16.12
C PHE A 62 16.90 -0.44 -16.27
N LYS A 63 17.88 -0.16 -17.14
CA LYS A 63 18.60 1.13 -17.19
C LYS A 63 17.75 2.36 -17.50
N ARG A 64 16.60 2.21 -18.16
CA ARG A 64 15.69 3.32 -18.52
C ARG A 64 14.30 3.05 -17.97
N GLN A 65 13.69 4.07 -17.39
CA GLN A 65 12.29 4.02 -16.97
C GLN A 65 11.38 4.16 -18.20
N ALA A 66 10.26 3.43 -18.21
CA ALA A 66 9.32 3.49 -19.33
C ALA A 66 8.46 4.75 -19.30
N LEU A 67 8.15 5.25 -18.10
CA LEU A 67 7.33 6.45 -17.91
C LEU A 67 8.13 7.54 -17.18
N ASP A 68 7.73 8.79 -17.40
CA ASP A 68 8.25 9.95 -16.66
C ASP A 68 7.55 10.03 -15.30
N VAL A 69 8.24 9.55 -14.26
CA VAL A 69 7.73 9.48 -12.90
C VAL A 69 8.65 10.27 -11.97
N THR A 70 8.07 11.21 -11.24
CA THR A 70 8.75 11.89 -10.13
C THR A 70 8.35 11.26 -8.80
N HIS A 71 9.34 10.82 -8.02
CA HIS A 71 9.11 10.30 -6.67
C HIS A 71 9.19 11.40 -5.61
N VAL A 72 8.15 11.50 -4.79
CA VAL A 72 8.05 12.41 -3.65
C VAL A 72 8.23 11.62 -2.34
N PRO A 73 8.83 12.20 -1.28
CA PRO A 73 8.88 11.52 0.01
C PRO A 73 7.47 11.18 0.52
N TYR A 74 7.24 9.91 0.87
CA TYR A 74 5.98 9.48 1.47
C TYR A 74 5.85 10.02 2.89
N ALA A 75 4.62 10.33 3.30
CA ALA A 75 4.35 10.79 4.65
C ALA A 75 4.49 9.64 5.67
N TYR A 76 5.67 9.52 6.26
CA TYR A 76 5.93 8.62 7.38
C TYR A 76 6.38 9.43 8.60
N CYS A 77 5.45 9.73 9.51
CA CYS A 77 5.73 10.71 10.58
C CYS A 77 6.84 10.23 11.56
N LEU A 78 6.99 8.91 11.79
CA LEU A 78 8.11 8.37 12.61
C LEU A 78 9.48 8.66 11.99
N ARG A 79 9.59 8.56 10.66
CA ARG A 79 10.83 8.78 9.89
C ARG A 79 10.66 9.97 8.93
N CYS A 80 10.12 11.07 9.44
CA CYS A 80 9.73 12.21 8.60
C CYS A 80 10.96 12.79 7.87
N PRO A 81 10.99 12.77 6.52
CA PRO A 81 12.14 13.22 5.73
C PRO A 81 12.35 14.74 5.80
N PHE A 82 11.35 15.47 6.26
CA PHE A 82 11.39 16.93 6.43
C PHE A 82 11.75 17.37 7.85
N ASN A 83 12.01 16.42 8.76
CA ASN A 83 12.37 16.67 10.16
C ASN A 83 11.43 17.65 10.88
N LEU A 84 10.14 17.64 10.55
CA LEU A 84 9.14 18.56 11.12
C LEU A 84 8.71 18.18 12.56
N GLY A 85 9.30 17.12 13.11
CA GLY A 85 8.93 16.53 14.40
C GLY A 85 7.61 15.77 14.33
N CYS A 86 7.51 14.62 15.00
CA CYS A 86 6.25 13.88 15.10
C CYS A 86 5.32 14.63 16.07
N LYS A 87 4.57 15.60 15.54
CA LYS A 87 3.46 16.22 16.26
C LYS A 87 2.18 15.52 15.84
N ASP A 88 1.39 15.11 16.83
CA ASP A 88 0.08 14.45 16.67
C ASP A 88 -1.02 15.42 16.14
N ASP A 89 -0.62 16.50 15.47
CA ASP A 89 -1.48 17.59 14.99
C ASP A 89 -1.70 17.56 13.46
N GLY A 90 -1.22 16.51 12.78
CA GLY A 90 -1.32 16.37 11.33
C GLY A 90 -0.36 17.27 10.53
N GLN A 91 0.38 18.19 11.16
CA GLN A 91 1.29 19.12 10.47
C GLN A 91 2.62 18.45 10.10
N CYS A 92 3.05 17.44 10.86
CA CYS A 92 4.30 16.68 10.62
C CYS A 92 4.47 16.21 9.17
N CYS A 93 3.35 16.04 8.45
CA CYS A 93 3.28 15.25 7.24
C CYS A 93 2.70 16.03 6.04
N LEU A 94 2.59 17.37 6.13
CA LEU A 94 2.31 18.27 4.99
C LEU A 94 3.54 18.64 4.16
N GLY A 95 4.76 18.32 4.62
CA GLY A 95 5.98 18.62 3.85
C GLY A 95 5.99 18.00 2.44
N GLY A 96 5.38 16.82 2.26
CA GLY A 96 5.21 16.23 0.93
C GLY A 96 4.23 17.00 0.03
N ILE A 97 3.19 17.58 0.62
CA ILE A 97 2.21 18.43 -0.08
C ILE A 97 2.88 19.74 -0.51
N ASP A 98 3.55 20.42 0.43
CA ASP A 98 4.34 21.62 0.17
C ASP A 98 5.41 21.37 -0.91
N TRP A 99 6.11 20.23 -0.84
CA TRP A 99 7.10 19.86 -1.84
C TRP A 99 6.48 19.73 -3.25
N ILE A 100 5.30 19.13 -3.36
CA ILE A 100 4.60 19.02 -4.66
C ILE A 100 4.26 20.43 -5.18
N GLU A 101 3.57 21.24 -4.39
CA GLU A 101 3.04 22.54 -4.84
C GLU A 101 4.11 23.61 -5.03
N ASN A 102 5.05 23.71 -4.09
CA ASN A 102 5.99 24.81 -4.01
C ASN A 102 7.37 24.46 -4.59
N ARG A 103 7.69 23.18 -4.76
CA ARG A 103 8.92 22.75 -5.43
C ARG A 103 8.65 22.15 -6.80
N LEU A 104 7.94 21.02 -6.88
CA LEU A 104 7.82 20.28 -8.14
C LEU A 104 7.04 21.02 -9.21
N PHE A 105 5.84 21.51 -8.88
CA PHE A 105 4.96 22.22 -9.80
C PHE A 105 5.55 23.53 -10.32
N LYS A 106 6.42 24.16 -9.54
CA LYS A 106 7.11 25.41 -9.91
C LYS A 106 8.45 25.18 -10.63
N THR A 107 8.85 23.93 -10.86
CA THR A 107 10.14 23.61 -11.48
C THR A 107 10.06 22.54 -12.56
N THR A 108 10.18 21.26 -12.21
CA THR A 108 10.42 20.16 -13.16
C THR A 108 9.15 19.43 -13.59
N THR A 109 8.06 19.61 -12.85
CA THR A 109 6.84 18.82 -13.03
C THR A 109 5.61 19.74 -13.05
N PRO A 110 5.42 20.57 -14.09
CA PRO A 110 4.24 21.43 -14.19
C PRO A 110 2.95 20.63 -14.03
N PRO A 111 1.97 21.11 -13.24
CA PRO A 111 0.77 20.33 -12.90
C PRO A 111 -0.10 19.98 -14.12
N ASP A 112 -0.08 20.82 -15.16
CA ASP A 112 -0.79 20.62 -16.42
C ASP A 112 -0.18 19.53 -17.31
N GLU A 113 1.01 19.02 -16.96
CA GLU A 113 1.66 17.86 -17.62
C GLU A 113 1.50 16.55 -16.81
N VAL A 114 0.89 16.59 -15.61
CA VAL A 114 0.73 15.43 -14.73
C VAL A 114 -0.62 14.75 -14.98
N ALA A 115 -0.58 13.49 -15.43
CA ALA A 115 -1.75 12.66 -15.67
C ALA A 115 -2.35 12.11 -14.36
N GLY A 116 -1.50 11.67 -13.43
CA GLY A 116 -1.98 11.12 -12.17
C GLY A 116 -0.96 11.12 -11.03
N ILE A 117 -1.50 11.16 -9.82
CA ILE A 117 -0.77 10.86 -8.58
C ILE A 117 -1.14 9.44 -8.16
N VAL A 118 -0.16 8.55 -8.05
CA VAL A 118 -0.34 7.15 -7.67
C VAL A 118 0.09 6.94 -6.22
N VAL A 119 -0.80 6.43 -5.38
CA VAL A 119 -0.56 6.30 -3.94
C VAL A 119 -1.12 5.01 -3.37
N GLU A 120 -0.35 4.34 -2.52
CA GLU A 120 -0.86 3.37 -1.55
C GLU A 120 -1.26 4.15 -0.29
N VAL A 121 -2.51 4.07 0.18
CA VAL A 121 -2.92 4.77 1.42
C VAL A 121 -2.30 4.15 2.68
N VAL A 122 -1.91 2.88 2.58
CA VAL A 122 -1.01 2.20 3.51
C VAL A 122 0.08 1.55 2.66
N GLN A 123 1.31 2.09 2.69
CA GLN A 123 2.40 1.52 1.89
C GLN A 123 2.72 0.10 2.33
N GLY A 124 2.62 -0.84 1.40
CA GLY A 124 2.85 -2.27 1.64
C GLY A 124 4.33 -2.61 1.78
N GLU A 125 5.02 -2.80 0.66
CA GLU A 125 6.45 -3.12 0.68
C GLU A 125 7.29 -2.03 1.37
N GLY A 126 6.80 -0.79 1.41
CA GLY A 126 7.44 0.34 2.08
C GLY A 126 7.48 0.28 3.60
N GLY A 127 6.78 -0.68 4.23
CA GLY A 127 6.86 -0.91 5.68
C GLY A 127 5.51 -0.98 6.41
N TYR A 128 4.40 -1.23 5.72
CA TYR A 128 3.05 -1.20 6.30
C TYR A 128 2.77 0.15 6.99
N VAL A 129 3.12 1.23 6.30
CA VAL A 129 3.06 2.61 6.81
C VAL A 129 1.73 3.24 6.40
N PRO A 130 0.79 3.48 7.33
CA PRO A 130 -0.41 4.25 7.04
C PRO A 130 -0.05 5.71 6.82
N ALA A 131 -0.55 6.30 5.73
CA ALA A 131 -0.44 7.73 5.55
C ALA A 131 -1.27 8.48 6.61
N PRO A 132 -0.82 9.66 7.06
CA PRO A 132 -1.64 10.62 7.79
C PRO A 132 -2.80 11.10 6.94
N LYS A 133 -3.93 11.39 7.59
CA LYS A 133 -5.16 11.78 6.91
C LYS A 133 -4.97 13.08 6.13
N GLU A 134 -4.30 14.06 6.73
CA GLU A 134 -4.07 15.39 6.18
C GLU A 134 -3.24 15.33 4.90
N PHE A 135 -2.29 14.41 4.83
CA PHE A 135 -1.51 14.15 3.62
C PHE A 135 -2.40 13.64 2.47
N LEU A 136 -3.21 12.61 2.71
CA LEU A 136 -4.09 12.06 1.68
C LEU A 136 -5.15 13.06 1.21
N GLN A 137 -5.70 13.86 2.13
CA GLN A 137 -6.64 14.92 1.81
C GLN A 137 -5.96 16.06 1.03
N GLY A 138 -4.71 16.38 1.34
CA GLY A 138 -3.88 17.30 0.56
C GLY A 138 -3.66 16.81 -0.88
N LEU A 139 -3.38 15.51 -1.08
CA LEU A 139 -3.25 14.93 -2.42
C LEU A 139 -4.56 15.02 -3.21
N ARG A 140 -5.70 14.73 -2.57
CA ARG A 140 -7.02 14.86 -3.20
C ARG A 140 -7.28 16.31 -3.63
N ARG A 141 -7.02 17.28 -2.76
CA ARG A 141 -7.15 18.72 -3.07
C ARG A 141 -6.29 19.12 -4.26
N ILE A 142 -5.01 18.74 -4.27
CA ILE A 142 -4.09 19.00 -5.40
C ILE A 142 -4.66 18.41 -6.71
N CYS A 143 -5.18 17.19 -6.65
CA CYS A 143 -5.77 16.53 -7.81
C CYS A 143 -6.98 17.31 -8.36
N ASP A 144 -7.86 17.79 -7.47
CA ASP A 144 -9.05 18.55 -7.83
C ASP A 144 -8.71 19.93 -8.42
N GLU A 145 -7.74 20.64 -7.83
CA GLU A 145 -7.33 21.98 -8.28
C GLU A 145 -6.67 21.97 -9.66
N HIS A 146 -5.96 20.90 -10.01
CA HIS A 146 -5.15 20.83 -11.23
C HIS A 146 -5.68 19.85 -12.31
N GLY A 147 -6.81 19.20 -12.05
CA GLY A 147 -7.36 18.17 -12.93
C GLY A 147 -6.42 16.98 -13.10
N ILE A 148 -5.65 16.65 -12.06
CA ILE A 148 -4.78 15.47 -12.01
C ILE A 148 -5.62 14.31 -11.46
N LEU A 149 -5.47 13.10 -11.99
CA LEU A 149 -6.23 11.96 -11.49
C LEU A 149 -5.58 11.36 -10.24
N LEU A 150 -6.39 11.11 -9.20
CA LEU A 150 -5.92 10.37 -8.03
C LEU A 150 -6.11 8.88 -8.25
N ILE A 151 -5.00 8.15 -8.30
CA ILE A 151 -4.96 6.69 -8.46
C ILE A 151 -4.57 6.07 -7.13
N VAL A 152 -5.49 5.34 -6.51
CA VAL A 152 -5.22 4.64 -5.26
C VAL A 152 -4.96 3.17 -5.53
N ASP A 153 -3.77 2.71 -5.14
CA ASP A 153 -3.39 1.32 -5.23
C ASP A 153 -3.87 0.55 -3.98
N GLU A 154 -4.93 -0.23 -4.15
CA GLU A 154 -5.52 -1.11 -3.13
C GLU A 154 -5.13 -2.58 -3.35
N VAL A 155 -4.12 -2.86 -4.18
CA VAL A 155 -3.69 -4.23 -4.52
C VAL A 155 -3.32 -5.00 -3.26
N GLN A 156 -2.67 -4.37 -2.27
CA GLN A 156 -2.31 -5.02 -1.00
C GLN A 156 -3.27 -4.70 0.15
N SER A 157 -3.75 -3.45 0.25
CA SER A 157 -4.51 -2.95 1.40
C SER A 157 -6.03 -3.14 1.29
N GLY A 158 -6.53 -3.44 0.08
CA GLY A 158 -7.95 -3.64 -0.18
C GLY A 158 -8.44 -5.05 0.20
N MET A 159 -9.66 -5.34 -0.22
CA MET A 159 -10.33 -6.63 -0.03
C MET A 159 -10.35 -7.08 1.43
N GLY A 160 -10.71 -6.17 2.35
CA GLY A 160 -10.90 -6.50 3.78
C GLY A 160 -9.62 -6.53 4.63
N ARG A 161 -8.45 -6.39 4.02
CA ARG A 161 -7.14 -6.52 4.69
C ARG A 161 -7.01 -5.60 5.91
N THR A 162 -7.51 -4.37 5.82
CA THR A 162 -7.40 -3.35 6.88
C THR A 162 -8.63 -3.25 7.79
N GLY A 163 -9.56 -4.21 7.74
CA GLY A 163 -10.84 -4.15 8.48
C GLY A 163 -11.92 -3.30 7.82
N LYS A 164 -11.67 -2.79 6.60
CA LYS A 164 -12.65 -2.20 5.68
C LYS A 164 -12.50 -2.85 4.30
N MET A 165 -13.50 -2.71 3.41
CA MET A 165 -13.41 -3.28 2.07
C MET A 165 -12.22 -2.70 1.31
N PHE A 166 -12.04 -1.38 1.39
CA PHE A 166 -10.88 -0.68 0.85
C PHE A 166 -10.24 0.21 1.92
N ALA A 167 -8.91 0.26 1.99
CA ALA A 167 -8.23 1.02 3.03
C ALA A 167 -8.47 2.53 2.93
N CYS A 168 -8.69 3.07 1.72
CA CYS A 168 -9.02 4.48 1.50
C CYS A 168 -10.30 4.92 2.20
N GLU A 169 -11.19 3.99 2.55
CA GLU A 169 -12.43 4.26 3.30
C GLU A 169 -12.15 4.63 4.77
N HIS A 170 -10.97 4.33 5.32
CA HIS A 170 -10.55 4.84 6.64
C HIS A 170 -10.37 6.36 6.62
N TYR A 171 -10.14 6.94 5.44
CA TYR A 171 -9.77 8.34 5.26
C TYR A 171 -10.86 9.19 4.64
N ASP A 172 -11.99 8.58 4.25
CA ASP A 172 -13.00 9.17 3.36
C ASP A 172 -12.38 9.73 2.06
N LEU A 173 -11.34 9.06 1.55
CA LEU A 173 -10.64 9.47 0.35
C LEU A 173 -11.43 9.00 -0.89
N LYS A 174 -11.68 9.92 -1.82
CA LYS A 174 -12.42 9.65 -3.07
C LYS A 174 -11.43 9.58 -4.25
N PRO A 175 -10.94 8.38 -4.64
CA PRO A 175 -10.08 8.23 -5.81
C PRO A 175 -10.85 8.33 -7.13
N ASP A 176 -10.15 8.71 -8.19
CA ASP A 176 -10.65 8.65 -9.56
C ASP A 176 -10.50 7.24 -10.15
N ILE A 177 -9.41 6.55 -9.77
CA ILE A 177 -9.06 5.20 -10.20
C ILE A 177 -8.58 4.39 -9.00
N ILE A 178 -9.00 3.13 -8.90
CA ILE A 178 -8.54 2.15 -7.91
C ILE A 178 -7.99 0.92 -8.63
N THR A 179 -6.83 0.44 -8.20
CA THR A 179 -6.28 -0.86 -8.64
C THR A 179 -6.47 -1.91 -7.56
N ILE A 180 -6.90 -3.11 -7.97
CA ILE A 180 -7.27 -4.22 -7.08
C ILE A 180 -6.61 -5.49 -7.61
N ALA A 181 -6.07 -6.34 -6.75
CA ALA A 181 -5.65 -7.71 -7.09
C ALA A 181 -5.53 -8.54 -5.80
N LYS A 182 -4.57 -9.48 -5.75
CA LYS A 182 -4.19 -10.30 -4.58
C LYS A 182 -5.41 -10.92 -3.87
N GLY A 183 -5.92 -10.24 -2.86
CA GLY A 183 -7.08 -10.68 -2.07
C GLY A 183 -8.38 -10.81 -2.87
N VAL A 184 -8.50 -10.20 -4.06
CA VAL A 184 -9.76 -10.15 -4.82
C VAL A 184 -10.32 -11.51 -5.19
N ALA A 185 -9.45 -12.48 -5.46
CA ALA A 185 -9.81 -13.84 -5.87
C ALA A 185 -9.09 -14.90 -5.02
N SER A 186 -8.71 -14.55 -3.78
CA SER A 186 -8.11 -15.45 -2.78
C SER A 186 -6.99 -16.35 -3.30
N GLY A 187 -6.15 -15.84 -4.21
CA GLY A 187 -5.00 -16.55 -4.78
C GLY A 187 -5.13 -16.98 -6.24
N VAL A 188 -6.33 -16.94 -6.84
CA VAL A 188 -6.49 -17.11 -8.29
C VAL A 188 -6.01 -15.83 -9.01
N PRO A 189 -5.23 -15.91 -10.10
CA PRO A 189 -4.73 -14.73 -10.80
C PRO A 189 -5.86 -13.83 -11.29
N MET A 190 -5.95 -12.65 -10.67
CA MET A 190 -6.90 -11.61 -11.04
C MET A 190 -6.40 -10.26 -10.59
N GLY A 191 -6.53 -9.28 -11.48
CA GLY A 191 -6.41 -7.86 -11.19
C GLY A 191 -7.61 -7.11 -11.77
N ALA A 192 -7.88 -5.91 -11.27
CA ALA A 192 -8.90 -5.04 -11.80
C ALA A 192 -8.49 -3.58 -11.65
N CYS A 193 -8.68 -2.81 -12.71
CA CYS A 193 -8.67 -1.35 -12.66
C CYS A 193 -10.12 -0.88 -12.66
N VAL A 194 -10.55 -0.26 -11.57
CA VAL A 194 -11.89 0.33 -11.41
C VAL A 194 -11.74 1.83 -11.47
N ALA A 195 -12.47 2.49 -12.35
CA ALA A 195 -12.38 3.94 -12.54
C ALA A 195 -13.76 4.57 -12.68
N ARG A 196 -13.83 5.88 -12.50
CA ARG A 196 -15.00 6.66 -12.92
C ARG A 196 -15.35 6.35 -14.38
N ALA A 197 -16.62 6.15 -14.66
CA ALA A 197 -17.09 5.68 -15.97
C ALA A 197 -16.79 6.65 -17.11
N ASP A 198 -16.73 7.94 -16.82
CA ASP A 198 -16.42 9.01 -17.77
C ASP A 198 -14.94 9.05 -18.18
N LEU A 199 -14.04 8.43 -17.41
CA LEU A 199 -12.61 8.32 -17.76
C LEU A 199 -12.33 7.15 -18.71
N MET A 200 -13.13 6.08 -18.64
CA MET A 200 -12.94 4.85 -19.41
C MET A 200 -13.80 4.86 -20.67
N ASP A 201 -13.54 5.85 -21.52
CA ASP A 201 -14.24 6.15 -22.79
C ASP A 201 -13.48 5.66 -24.04
N TRP A 202 -12.51 4.78 -23.84
CA TRP A 202 -11.65 4.25 -24.89
C TRP A 202 -12.41 3.48 -25.96
N GLN A 203 -11.92 3.54 -27.18
CA GLN A 203 -12.48 2.79 -28.30
C GLN A 203 -12.27 1.28 -28.12
N PRO A 204 -13.20 0.43 -28.61
CA PRO A 204 -13.05 -1.01 -28.58
C PRO A 204 -11.68 -1.46 -29.14
N GLY A 205 -10.97 -2.30 -28.39
CA GLY A 205 -9.64 -2.81 -28.76
C GLY A 205 -8.44 -1.96 -28.31
N ALA A 206 -8.64 -0.76 -27.76
CA ALA A 206 -7.54 0.10 -27.28
C ALA A 206 -6.73 -0.50 -26.10
N HIS A 207 -7.38 -1.37 -25.32
CA HIS A 207 -6.74 -2.13 -24.25
C HIS A 207 -7.52 -3.42 -24.01
N ALA A 208 -6.79 -4.53 -23.84
CA ALA A 208 -7.35 -5.83 -23.55
C ALA A 208 -6.31 -6.70 -22.85
N SER A 209 -6.79 -7.76 -22.21
CA SER A 209 -5.97 -8.87 -21.72
C SER A 209 -6.67 -10.17 -22.09
N THR A 210 -5.98 -11.09 -22.76
CA THR A 210 -6.55 -12.37 -23.24
C THR A 210 -7.21 -13.18 -22.13
N PHE A 211 -6.61 -13.15 -20.93
CA PHE A 211 -7.11 -13.88 -19.75
C PHE A 211 -7.78 -12.96 -18.72
N GLY A 212 -7.81 -11.65 -18.99
CA GLY A 212 -8.50 -10.68 -18.14
C GLY A 212 -9.99 -11.01 -18.04
N GLY A 213 -10.49 -11.14 -16.81
CA GLY A 213 -11.90 -11.48 -16.57
C GLY A 213 -12.22 -12.96 -16.85
N ASN A 214 -11.23 -13.85 -16.75
CA ASN A 214 -11.43 -15.29 -16.88
C ASN A 214 -12.59 -15.78 -15.97
N PRO A 215 -13.55 -16.58 -16.47
CA PRO A 215 -14.72 -17.01 -15.70
C PRO A 215 -14.42 -17.75 -14.39
N VAL A 216 -13.32 -18.52 -14.32
CA VAL A 216 -12.92 -19.22 -13.09
C VAL A 216 -12.43 -18.22 -12.04
N ALA A 217 -11.61 -17.24 -12.46
CA ALA A 217 -11.18 -16.16 -11.59
C ALA A 217 -12.36 -15.30 -11.11
N ILE A 218 -13.33 -15.00 -11.99
CA ILE A 218 -14.55 -14.28 -11.64
C ILE A 218 -15.40 -15.07 -10.62
N ALA A 219 -15.58 -16.37 -10.81
CA ALA A 219 -16.31 -17.21 -9.84
C ALA A 219 -15.62 -17.22 -8.46
N ALA A 220 -14.28 -17.34 -8.43
CA ALA A 220 -13.51 -17.26 -7.19
C ALA A 220 -13.63 -15.88 -6.53
N ALA A 221 -13.62 -14.80 -7.32
CA ALA A 221 -13.76 -13.44 -6.82
C ALA A 221 -15.15 -13.18 -6.24
N LEU A 222 -16.21 -13.60 -6.92
CA LEU A 222 -17.58 -13.49 -6.42
C LEU A 222 -17.73 -14.19 -5.06
N LYS A 223 -17.21 -15.41 -4.94
CA LYS A 223 -17.25 -16.13 -3.65
C LYS A 223 -16.39 -15.45 -2.59
N THR A 224 -15.23 -14.93 -2.97
CA THR A 224 -14.36 -14.17 -2.06
C THR A 224 -15.07 -12.93 -1.52
N ILE A 225 -15.71 -12.15 -2.39
CA ILE A 225 -16.45 -10.94 -2.02
C ILE A 225 -17.62 -11.29 -1.09
N GLU A 226 -18.39 -12.35 -1.40
CA GLU A 226 -19.47 -12.83 -0.53
C GLU A 226 -18.96 -13.12 0.89
N LEU A 227 -17.82 -13.82 1.03
CA LEU A 227 -17.22 -14.13 2.34
C LEU A 227 -16.66 -12.88 3.04
N LEU A 228 -16.07 -11.95 2.29
CA LEU A 228 -15.60 -10.67 2.81
C LEU A 228 -16.73 -9.88 3.47
N GLU A 229 -17.84 -9.70 2.73
CA GLU A 229 -19.01 -8.97 3.19
C GLU A 229 -19.72 -9.66 4.35
N ARG A 230 -19.76 -11.00 4.34
CA ARG A 230 -20.44 -11.78 5.37
C ARG A 230 -19.68 -11.78 6.70
N GLU A 231 -18.36 -11.99 6.69
CA GLU A 231 -17.64 -12.28 7.93
C GLU A 231 -16.17 -11.81 7.97
N LEU A 232 -15.43 -11.86 6.85
CA LEU A 232 -13.98 -11.73 6.92
C LEU A 232 -13.49 -10.29 7.13
N ILE A 233 -14.22 -9.28 6.65
CA ILE A 233 -13.87 -7.86 6.94
C ILE A 233 -14.00 -7.59 8.44
N LYS A 234 -15.09 -8.06 9.05
CA LYS A 234 -15.33 -7.95 10.49
C LYS A 234 -14.25 -8.69 11.28
N ASN A 235 -13.93 -9.92 10.88
CA ASN A 235 -12.88 -10.70 11.55
C ASN A 235 -11.50 -10.00 11.44
N SER A 236 -11.18 -9.40 10.30
CA SER A 236 -9.95 -8.62 10.13
C SER A 236 -9.88 -7.44 11.10
N ALA A 237 -10.99 -6.73 11.32
CA ALA A 237 -11.04 -5.65 12.32
C ALA A 237 -10.90 -6.17 13.76
N GLU A 238 -11.64 -7.21 14.14
CA GLU A 238 -11.71 -7.72 15.52
C GLU A 238 -10.46 -8.52 15.92
N VAL A 239 -10.09 -9.54 15.15
CA VAL A 239 -8.92 -10.37 15.43
C VAL A 239 -7.62 -9.64 15.06
N GLY A 240 -7.65 -8.77 14.05
CA GLY A 240 -6.52 -7.87 13.79
C GLY A 240 -6.29 -6.88 14.94
N GLY A 241 -7.34 -6.35 15.56
CA GLY A 241 -7.25 -5.57 16.80
C GLY A 241 -6.61 -6.35 17.94
N TYR A 242 -7.07 -7.59 18.15
CA TYR A 242 -6.49 -8.49 19.16
C TYR A 242 -5.00 -8.77 18.92
N LEU A 243 -4.61 -9.05 17.66
CA LEU A 243 -3.21 -9.21 17.27
C LEU A 243 -2.39 -7.94 17.55
N LYS A 244 -2.92 -6.76 17.20
CA LYS A 244 -2.24 -5.48 17.44
C LYS A 244 -2.00 -5.22 18.92
N GLU A 245 -2.97 -5.51 19.78
CA GLU A 245 -2.81 -5.40 21.23
C GLU A 245 -1.70 -6.31 21.76
N GLY A 246 -1.62 -7.54 21.26
CA GLY A 246 -0.53 -8.47 21.58
C GLY A 246 0.84 -7.94 21.15
N LEU A 247 0.96 -7.45 19.91
CA LEU A 247 2.19 -6.85 19.40
C LEU A 247 2.62 -5.61 20.20
N LEU A 248 1.67 -4.78 20.64
CA LEU A 248 1.94 -3.63 21.51
C LEU A 248 2.45 -4.04 22.90
N LYS A 249 1.95 -5.16 23.47
CA LYS A 249 2.50 -5.73 24.71
C LYS A 249 3.94 -6.21 24.52
N LEU A 250 4.23 -6.86 23.39
CA LEU A 250 5.61 -7.25 23.06
C LEU A 250 6.51 -6.04 22.87
N MET A 251 6.00 -4.95 22.29
CA MET A 251 6.74 -3.69 22.21
C MET A 251 7.10 -3.18 23.61
N GLN A 252 6.19 -3.22 24.59
CA GLN A 252 6.53 -2.82 25.97
C GLN A 252 7.61 -3.71 26.59
N LYS A 253 7.62 -5.01 26.28
CA LYS A 253 8.59 -5.98 26.78
C LYS A 253 9.98 -5.85 26.15
N HIS A 254 10.04 -5.54 24.85
CA HIS A 254 11.28 -5.58 24.06
C HIS A 254 11.69 -4.19 23.60
N ASP A 255 12.81 -3.68 24.13
CA ASP A 255 13.37 -2.36 23.76
C ASP A 255 13.79 -2.27 22.29
N CYS A 256 14.03 -3.41 21.65
CA CYS A 256 14.35 -3.50 20.23
C CYS A 256 13.15 -3.27 19.29
N ILE A 257 11.92 -3.16 19.81
CA ILE A 257 10.73 -2.76 19.03
C ILE A 257 10.50 -1.25 19.19
N GLY A 258 10.62 -0.53 18.06
CA GLY A 258 10.46 0.92 18.01
C GLY A 258 9.05 1.39 17.66
N ASP A 259 8.30 0.61 16.88
CA ASP A 259 6.94 0.97 16.48
C ASP A 259 6.09 -0.27 16.13
N VAL A 260 4.79 -0.18 16.43
CA VAL A 260 3.75 -1.13 16.01
C VAL A 260 2.59 -0.34 15.40
N ARG A 261 2.37 -0.54 14.11
CA ARG A 261 1.43 0.29 13.31
C ARG A 261 0.54 -0.54 12.40
N GLY A 262 -0.43 0.13 11.77
CA GLY A 262 -1.34 -0.46 10.79
C GLY A 262 -2.77 -0.65 11.30
N PHE A 263 -3.59 -1.25 10.45
CA PHE A 263 -5.03 -1.46 10.65
C PHE A 263 -5.41 -2.91 10.34
N GLY A 264 -6.44 -3.42 11.04
CA GLY A 264 -6.93 -4.78 10.86
C GLY A 264 -5.81 -5.81 10.87
N MET A 265 -5.78 -6.69 9.89
CA MET A 265 -4.71 -7.68 9.69
C MET A 265 -3.61 -7.19 8.73
N MET A 266 -3.30 -5.91 8.73
CA MET A 266 -2.16 -5.32 8.02
C MET A 266 -1.32 -4.53 9.01
N LEU A 267 -0.47 -5.23 9.76
CA LEU A 267 0.30 -4.66 10.86
C LEU A 267 1.81 -4.71 10.60
N GLY A 268 2.53 -3.65 10.94
CA GLY A 268 3.99 -3.60 10.85
C GLY A 268 4.60 -3.53 12.25
N VAL A 269 5.65 -4.32 12.48
CA VAL A 269 6.49 -4.27 13.69
C VAL A 269 7.89 -3.84 13.29
N GLU A 270 8.29 -2.65 13.70
CA GLU A 270 9.56 -2.05 13.29
C GLU A 270 10.64 -2.17 14.37
N PHE A 271 11.81 -2.65 13.96
CA PHE A 271 12.92 -2.97 14.85
C PHE A 271 14.00 -1.89 14.84
N VAL A 272 14.41 -1.45 16.01
CA VAL A 272 15.46 -0.43 16.20
C VAL A 272 16.55 -0.97 17.12
N THR A 273 17.72 -0.34 17.10
CA THR A 273 18.79 -0.69 18.05
C THR A 273 18.36 -0.43 19.49
N ASP A 274 17.64 0.68 19.69
CA ASP A 274 17.06 1.11 20.96
C ASP A 274 16.03 2.22 20.71
N ARG A 275 15.09 2.40 21.65
CA ARG A 275 14.04 3.41 21.57
C ARG A 275 14.51 4.86 21.70
N ALA A 276 15.70 5.11 22.25
CA ALA A 276 16.19 6.47 22.43
C ALA A 276 16.76 7.03 21.11
N SER A 277 17.49 6.22 20.35
CA SER A 277 18.08 6.61 19.07
C SER A 277 17.14 6.41 17.88
N MET A 278 16.21 5.44 17.96
CA MET A 278 15.33 5.02 16.85
C MET A 278 16.11 4.61 15.58
N THR A 279 17.38 4.24 15.74
CA THR A 279 18.25 3.77 14.65
C THR A 279 17.69 2.46 14.11
N ALA A 280 17.47 2.39 12.80
CA ALA A 280 16.93 1.19 12.16
C ALA A 280 17.86 -0.01 12.36
N ALA A 281 17.30 -1.18 12.70
CA ALA A 281 18.05 -2.42 12.91
C ALA A 281 17.63 -3.51 11.90
N PRO A 282 18.01 -3.38 10.60
CA PRO A 282 17.61 -4.33 9.57
C PRO A 282 18.19 -5.74 9.79
N GLU A 283 19.42 -5.86 10.28
CA GLU A 283 20.05 -7.15 10.57
C GLU A 283 19.32 -7.89 11.70
N LEU A 284 18.92 -7.17 12.75
CA LEU A 284 18.11 -7.72 13.83
C LEU A 284 16.76 -8.20 13.32
N ARG A 285 16.11 -7.42 12.45
CA ARG A 285 14.86 -7.83 11.82
C ARG A 285 15.03 -9.14 11.03
N ASP A 286 16.10 -9.28 10.25
CA ASP A 286 16.39 -10.49 9.46
C ASP A 286 16.66 -11.71 10.35
N MET A 287 17.36 -11.52 11.49
CA MET A 287 17.55 -12.59 12.48
C MET A 287 16.22 -13.04 13.09
N ILE A 288 15.35 -12.11 13.49
CA ILE A 288 14.04 -12.41 14.07
C ILE A 288 13.14 -13.12 13.04
N GLU A 289 13.13 -12.64 11.79
CA GLU A 289 12.38 -13.28 10.69
C GLU A 289 12.81 -14.75 10.50
N THR A 290 14.12 -15.01 10.54
CA THR A 290 14.68 -16.37 10.47
C THR A 290 14.30 -17.20 11.71
N ALA A 291 14.44 -16.63 12.90
CA ALA A 291 14.09 -17.30 14.16
C ALA A 291 12.60 -17.66 14.25
N CYS A 292 11.72 -16.84 13.68
CA CYS A 292 10.29 -17.14 13.54
C CYS A 292 10.07 -18.35 12.62
N PHE A 293 10.73 -18.35 11.45
CA PHE A 293 10.62 -19.43 10.48
C PHE A 293 11.06 -20.77 11.07
N GLU A 294 12.19 -20.80 11.79
CA GLU A 294 12.71 -21.99 12.47
C GLU A 294 11.77 -22.53 13.56
N ARG A 295 10.91 -21.66 14.12
CA ARG A 295 9.89 -22.01 15.13
C ARG A 295 8.50 -22.27 14.53
N GLY A 296 8.38 -22.25 13.20
CA GLY A 296 7.12 -22.56 12.51
C GLY A 296 6.19 -21.36 12.27
N LEU A 297 6.65 -20.13 12.47
CA LEU A 297 5.91 -18.91 12.14
C LEU A 297 6.49 -18.26 10.88
N ILE A 298 5.68 -18.20 9.81
CA ILE A 298 6.06 -17.52 8.57
C ILE A 298 5.62 -16.06 8.63
N VAL A 299 6.59 -15.18 8.81
CA VAL A 299 6.47 -13.73 8.63
C VAL A 299 7.46 -13.27 7.57
N LEU A 300 7.31 -12.05 7.07
CA LEU A 300 8.17 -11.52 6.02
C LEU A 300 8.63 -10.10 6.37
N GLY A 301 9.83 -9.75 5.94
CA GLY A 301 10.33 -8.38 5.99
C GLY A 301 9.67 -7.42 5.00
N CYS A 302 9.52 -6.16 5.41
CA CYS A 302 9.19 -5.01 4.57
C CYS A 302 9.87 -3.73 5.08
N GLY A 303 9.82 -2.65 4.30
CA GLY A 303 10.57 -1.43 4.60
C GLY A 303 12.07 -1.70 4.76
N ALA A 304 12.75 -0.88 5.55
CA ALA A 304 14.15 -1.13 5.91
C ALA A 304 14.27 -2.21 6.99
N ASN A 305 13.46 -2.12 8.04
CA ASN A 305 13.65 -2.81 9.32
C ASN A 305 12.31 -3.25 9.95
N THR A 306 11.30 -3.57 9.14
CA THR A 306 9.96 -3.94 9.61
C THR A 306 9.64 -5.39 9.28
N ILE A 307 8.98 -6.10 10.19
CA ILE A 307 8.27 -7.36 9.90
C ILE A 307 6.81 -7.03 9.64
N ARG A 308 6.28 -7.49 8.51
CA ARG A 308 4.86 -7.39 8.18
C ARG A 308 4.09 -8.60 8.68
N TRP A 309 2.98 -8.29 9.33
CA TRP A 309 1.94 -9.20 9.75
C TRP A 309 0.74 -9.06 8.81
N SER A 310 0.59 -10.05 7.93
CA SER A 310 -0.50 -10.13 6.96
C SER A 310 -1.14 -11.52 6.91
N PRO A 311 -1.68 -12.02 8.03
CA PRO A 311 -2.26 -13.36 8.11
C PRO A 311 -3.50 -13.51 7.21
N PRO A 312 -3.97 -14.73 6.91
CA PRO A 312 -5.24 -14.92 6.22
C PRO A 312 -6.40 -14.33 7.06
N LEU A 313 -7.44 -13.79 6.41
CA LEU A 313 -8.54 -13.11 7.13
C LEU A 313 -9.43 -14.04 7.96
N VAL A 314 -9.23 -15.36 7.83
CA VAL A 314 -9.86 -16.41 8.66
C VAL A 314 -9.09 -16.69 9.96
N LEU A 315 -8.00 -15.96 10.25
CA LEU A 315 -7.20 -16.17 11.46
C LEU A 315 -8.09 -16.07 12.71
N SER A 316 -7.96 -17.04 13.62
CA SER A 316 -8.65 -17.06 14.91
C SER A 316 -7.79 -16.47 16.02
N ARG A 317 -8.38 -16.20 17.19
CA ARG A 317 -7.65 -15.69 18.36
C ARG A 317 -6.63 -16.70 18.90
N GLU A 318 -6.97 -17.98 18.88
CA GLU A 318 -6.08 -19.06 19.32
C GLU A 318 -4.82 -19.11 18.44
N ASN A 319 -4.97 -18.93 17.12
CA ASN A 319 -3.81 -18.84 16.22
C ASN A 319 -2.99 -17.56 16.47
N VAL A 320 -3.62 -16.45 16.86
CA VAL A 320 -2.92 -15.23 17.25
C VAL A 320 -2.07 -15.48 18.50
N ASP A 321 -2.62 -16.15 19.52
CA ASP A 321 -1.90 -16.44 20.76
C ASP A 321 -0.64 -17.27 20.49
N VAL A 322 -0.76 -18.35 19.70
CA VAL A 322 0.38 -19.18 19.30
C VAL A 322 1.42 -18.37 18.51
N ALA A 323 0.97 -17.53 17.56
CA ALA A 323 1.89 -16.74 16.75
C ALA A 323 2.63 -15.68 17.59
N LEU A 324 1.96 -15.06 18.57
CA LEU A 324 2.57 -14.09 19.47
C LEU A 324 3.58 -14.73 20.41
N GLU A 325 3.29 -15.93 20.92
CA GLU A 325 4.23 -16.71 21.73
C GLU A 325 5.51 -17.04 20.95
N ILE A 326 5.37 -17.59 19.73
CA ILE A 326 6.52 -17.89 18.86
C ILE A 326 7.32 -16.61 18.54
N PHE A 327 6.63 -15.50 18.28
CA PHE A 327 7.27 -14.23 17.97
C PHE A 327 8.04 -13.66 19.17
N ASP A 328 7.46 -13.74 20.37
CA ASP A 328 8.10 -13.33 21.62
C ASP A 328 9.39 -14.12 21.87
N GLU A 329 9.36 -15.44 21.71
CA GLU A 329 10.53 -16.30 21.81
C GLU A 329 11.60 -15.99 20.75
N ALA A 330 11.17 -15.73 19.50
CA ALA A 330 12.07 -15.37 18.42
C ALA A 330 12.78 -14.03 18.67
N ILE A 331 12.07 -13.04 19.21
CA ILE A 331 12.66 -11.75 19.62
C ILE A 331 13.63 -11.96 20.78
N THR A 332 13.22 -12.70 21.82
CA THR A 332 14.04 -12.97 23.02
C THR A 332 15.32 -13.76 22.71
N ALA A 333 15.35 -14.50 21.60
CA ALA A 333 16.54 -15.23 21.15
C ALA A 333 17.47 -14.40 20.25
N SER A 334 17.01 -13.24 19.77
CA SER A 334 17.72 -12.40 18.78
C SER A 334 18.15 -11.05 19.35
N CYS A 335 17.35 -10.50 20.27
CA CYS A 335 17.75 -9.50 21.25
C CYS A 335 18.34 -10.26 22.48
#